data_AF-A0A5D0D3T8-F1
#
_entry.id   AF-A0A5D0D3T8-F1
#
_cell.length_a   1.000
_cell.length_b   1.000
_cell.length_c   1.000
_cell.angle_alpha   90.00
_cell.angle_beta   90.00
_cell.angle_gamma   90.00
#
_symmetry.space_group_name_H-M   'P 1'
#
loop_
_entity.id
_entity.type
_entity.pdbx_description
1 polymer ?
#
loop_
_entity_poly.entity_id
_entity_poly.type
_entity_poly.pdbx_seq_one_letter_code
_entity_poly.pdbx_strand_id
1 'polypeptide(L)'
;MDEEIIVFECTVCHKNYEKAKKDHPDFEITGLDNVMDWSDFRPEDDLPGLDERIWARSEKAPTAGERRIVQVHSHFHMTVGESFWTLFTPALSHFNGWDSHPEEIEASAFVRCKVERVLDRNGQRAWVELYIEEVTLLSELCAIVPPRDGSGYAEHLGLYRNPHIFQWQDWFLVTSSAEGDLGVWGLVRKTAGRYHLVTMGDWDFHLDMAYGGNLILPEPEWDEMLSKCTWYG
;
A
#
# COMPACT_ATOMS: atom_id res chain seq x y z
N MET A 1 4.63 29.89 13.31
CA MET A 1 3.63 28.86 13.65
C MET A 1 4.33 27.57 13.30
N ASP A 2 4.73 26.83 14.31
CA ASP A 2 5.56 25.64 14.08
C ASP A 2 4.72 24.61 13.34
N GLU A 3 5.30 23.99 12.32
CA GLU A 3 4.66 22.93 11.55
C GLU A 3 4.39 21.74 12.48
N GLU A 4 3.12 21.32 12.59
CA GLU A 4 2.79 20.11 13.34
C GLU A 4 3.22 18.88 12.53
N ILE A 5 4.14 18.10 13.08
CA ILE A 5 4.68 16.89 12.46
C ILE A 5 4.17 15.68 13.25
N ILE A 6 3.69 14.67 12.52
CA ILE A 6 3.29 13.38 13.04
C ILE A 6 4.40 12.40 12.69
N VAL A 7 5.11 11.91 13.71
CA VAL A 7 6.19 10.94 13.57
C VAL A 7 6.22 10.03 14.79
N PHE A 8 6.49 8.75 14.56
CA PHE A 8 6.59 7.75 15.60
C PHE A 8 8.03 7.24 15.77
N GLU A 9 8.31 6.66 16.94
CA GLU A 9 9.58 6.03 17.23
C GLU A 9 9.62 4.60 16.64
N CYS A 10 10.75 4.25 16.01
CA CYS A 10 10.99 2.89 15.57
C CYS A 10 11.22 1.97 16.77
N THR A 11 10.44 0.89 16.86
CA THR A 11 10.54 -0.11 17.93
C THR A 11 11.84 -0.91 17.91
N VAL A 12 12.55 -0.92 16.76
CA VAL A 12 13.82 -1.65 16.59
C VAL A 12 15.03 -0.81 16.99
N CYS A 13 15.08 0.46 16.55
CA CYS A 13 16.28 1.29 16.72
C CYS A 13 16.10 2.49 17.66
N HIS A 14 14.88 2.73 18.16
CA HIS A 14 14.53 3.81 19.08
C HIS A 14 14.78 5.22 18.54
N LYS A 15 14.83 5.36 17.22
CA LYS A 15 14.91 6.65 16.52
C LYS A 15 13.57 6.94 15.86
N ASN A 16 13.26 8.22 15.70
CA ASN A 16 12.15 8.64 14.86
C ASN A 16 12.37 8.16 13.43
N TYR A 17 11.31 7.69 12.78
CA TYR A 17 11.37 7.35 11.36
C TYR A 17 11.81 8.56 10.55
N GLU A 18 12.68 8.34 9.57
CA GLU A 18 12.92 9.35 8.56
C GLU A 18 11.74 9.38 7.60
N LYS A 19 11.45 10.56 7.08
CA LYS A 19 10.43 10.69 6.03
C LYS A 19 10.85 9.85 4.84
N ALA A 20 9.94 9.02 4.33
CA ALA A 20 10.18 8.23 3.13
C ALA A 20 10.54 9.17 1.97
N LYS A 21 11.71 8.95 1.35
CA LYS A 21 12.22 9.73 0.20
C LYS A 21 12.25 8.91 -1.09
N LYS A 22 11.63 7.74 -1.11
CA LYS A 22 11.78 6.78 -2.21
C LYS A 22 10.77 7.04 -3.31
N ASP A 23 10.96 8.11 -4.07
CA ASP A 23 10.35 8.16 -5.40
C ASP A 23 10.93 6.99 -6.22
N HIS A 24 10.07 6.18 -6.83
CA HIS A 24 10.50 5.14 -7.74
C HIS A 24 10.42 5.64 -9.19
N PRO A 25 11.54 5.79 -9.93
CA PRO A 25 11.55 6.51 -11.21
C PRO A 25 10.67 5.87 -12.30
N ASP A 26 10.48 4.56 -12.22
CA ASP A 26 9.70 3.81 -13.20
C ASP A 26 8.19 3.82 -12.92
N PHE A 27 7.75 4.20 -11.71
CA PHE A 27 6.34 4.24 -11.32
C PHE A 27 5.79 5.66 -11.29
N GLU A 28 4.50 5.79 -11.58
CA GLU A 28 3.76 7.06 -11.57
C GLU A 28 3.35 7.50 -10.18
N ILE A 29 3.07 6.54 -9.30
CA ILE A 29 2.62 6.78 -7.93
C ILE A 29 3.59 6.12 -6.97
N THR A 30 3.96 6.83 -5.92
CA THR A 30 4.72 6.33 -4.77
C THR A 30 3.94 6.69 -3.52
N GLY A 31 3.50 5.71 -2.74
CA GLY A 31 2.71 5.90 -1.54
C GLY A 31 3.16 5.01 -0.38
N LEU A 32 2.71 5.36 0.81
CA LEU A 32 2.89 4.55 2.00
C LEU A 32 1.95 3.32 1.95
N ASP A 33 2.46 2.16 2.31
CA ASP A 33 1.68 0.94 2.47
C ASP A 33 1.55 0.59 3.96
N ASN A 34 0.41 0.04 4.37
CA ASN A 34 0.20 -0.55 5.69
C ASN A 34 0.71 0.28 6.90
N VAL A 35 0.56 1.60 6.83
CA VAL A 35 0.82 2.54 7.95
C VAL A 35 -0.46 3.23 8.44
N MET A 36 -1.60 2.86 7.87
CA MET A 36 -2.88 3.54 8.04
C MET A 36 -4.03 2.54 8.04
N ASP A 37 -4.79 2.55 9.13
CA ASP A 37 -6.05 1.83 9.25
C ASP A 37 -7.21 2.76 8.90
N TRP A 38 -7.93 2.43 7.83
CA TRP A 38 -9.07 3.21 7.35
C TRP A 38 -10.33 2.96 8.15
N SER A 39 -11.11 4.00 8.42
CA SER A 39 -12.38 3.90 9.13
C SER A 39 -13.50 4.70 8.45
N ASP A 40 -14.73 4.42 8.87
CA ASP A 40 -15.93 5.17 8.49
C ASP A 40 -16.44 6.09 9.62
N PHE A 41 -15.61 6.30 10.66
CA PHE A 41 -15.93 7.21 11.76
C PHE A 41 -16.02 8.65 11.29
N ARG A 42 -16.86 9.41 11.99
CA ARG A 42 -17.09 10.84 11.80
C ARG A 42 -16.55 11.64 12.98
N PRO A 43 -16.29 12.95 12.80
CA PRO A 43 -15.74 13.79 13.88
C PRO A 43 -16.58 13.83 15.16
N GLU A 44 -17.88 13.56 15.06
CA GLU A 44 -18.82 13.48 16.19
C GLU A 44 -18.88 12.11 16.88
N ASP A 45 -18.25 11.08 16.31
CA ASP A 45 -18.26 9.73 16.88
C ASP A 45 -17.28 9.58 18.04
N ASP A 46 -17.60 8.69 18.98
CA ASP A 46 -16.65 8.25 20.01
C ASP A 46 -15.61 7.31 19.36
N LEU A 47 -14.39 7.82 19.17
CA LEU A 47 -13.30 7.03 18.58
C LEU A 47 -12.81 5.94 19.53
N PRO A 48 -12.44 4.75 19.02
CA PRO A 48 -11.74 3.73 19.80
C PRO A 48 -10.48 4.29 20.44
N GLY A 49 -10.12 3.76 21.60
CA GLY A 49 -8.86 4.15 22.25
C GLY A 49 -7.66 3.86 21.34
N LEU A 50 -6.59 4.65 21.42
CA LEU A 50 -5.42 4.48 20.56
C LEU A 50 -4.78 3.07 20.67
N ASP A 51 -4.86 2.44 21.83
CA ASP A 51 -4.33 1.09 22.08
C ASP A 51 -5.35 -0.04 21.79
N GLU A 52 -6.58 0.33 21.38
CA GLU A 52 -7.63 -0.63 21.06
C GLU A 52 -7.37 -1.27 19.69
N ARG A 53 -7.28 -2.60 19.67
CA ARG A 53 -6.93 -3.37 18.47
C ARG A 53 -8.11 -3.84 17.64
N ILE A 54 -9.33 -3.77 18.20
CA ILE A 54 -10.52 -4.35 17.58
C ILE A 54 -11.53 -3.23 17.39
N TRP A 55 -11.69 -2.79 16.16
CA TRP A 55 -12.69 -1.82 15.74
C TRP A 55 -12.95 -1.98 14.24
N ALA A 56 -14.06 -1.42 13.76
CA ALA A 56 -14.51 -1.62 12.38
C ALA A 56 -13.66 -0.82 11.37
N ARG A 57 -12.97 -1.52 10.48
CA ARG A 57 -12.21 -0.92 9.37
C ARG A 57 -13.09 -0.71 8.14
N SER A 58 -12.74 0.28 7.32
CA SER A 58 -13.49 0.59 6.10
C SER A 58 -13.39 -0.55 5.08
N GLU A 59 -14.53 -0.91 4.51
CA GLU A 59 -14.62 -1.84 3.37
C GLU A 59 -14.55 -1.10 2.02
N LYS A 60 -14.71 0.22 2.02
CA LYS A 60 -14.86 1.01 0.79
C LYS A 60 -13.77 2.05 0.65
N ALA A 61 -13.21 2.10 -0.55
CA ALA A 61 -12.27 3.14 -0.92
C ALA A 61 -12.89 4.53 -0.67
N PRO A 62 -12.07 5.50 -0.28
CA PRO A 62 -12.52 6.87 -0.17
C PRO A 62 -12.91 7.46 -1.52
N THR A 63 -13.63 8.57 -1.52
CA THR A 63 -13.93 9.39 -2.71
C THR A 63 -13.19 10.73 -2.65
N ALA A 64 -12.67 11.21 -3.78
CA ALA A 64 -12.04 12.52 -3.84
C ALA A 64 -12.98 13.65 -3.35
N GLY A 65 -12.45 14.57 -2.56
CA GLY A 65 -13.17 15.68 -1.92
C GLY A 65 -13.80 15.35 -0.57
N GLU A 66 -13.77 14.10 -0.12
CA GLU A 66 -14.30 13.73 1.19
C GLU A 66 -13.29 13.94 2.32
N ARG A 67 -13.77 13.82 3.56
CA ARG A 67 -12.94 13.69 4.75
C ARG A 67 -13.05 12.29 5.31
N ARG A 68 -11.92 11.73 5.76
CA ARG A 68 -11.88 10.43 6.44
C ARG A 68 -11.10 10.53 7.74
N ILE A 69 -11.57 9.80 8.73
CA ILE A 69 -10.81 9.56 9.96
C ILE A 69 -10.08 8.23 9.79
N VAL A 70 -8.78 8.24 10.09
CA VAL A 70 -7.93 7.06 10.01
C VAL A 70 -7.03 7.00 11.23
N GLN A 71 -6.59 5.79 11.59
CA GLN A 71 -5.54 5.62 12.58
C GLN A 71 -4.21 5.39 11.85
N VAL A 72 -3.27 6.30 12.03
CA VAL A 72 -1.90 6.14 11.52
C VAL A 72 -1.00 5.57 12.60
N HIS A 73 0.00 4.81 12.18
CA HIS A 73 1.00 4.21 13.04
C HIS A 73 2.36 4.18 12.36
N SER A 74 3.40 3.71 13.06
CA SER A 74 4.71 3.45 12.44
C SER A 74 4.53 2.68 11.14
N HIS A 75 5.11 3.12 10.02
CA HIS A 75 6.24 4.05 9.85
C HIS A 75 5.88 5.48 9.45
N PHE A 76 4.69 5.96 9.82
CA PHE A 76 4.18 7.26 9.38
C PHE A 76 5.06 8.45 9.84
N HIS A 77 5.44 9.30 8.87
CA HIS A 77 6.13 10.57 9.09
C HIS A 77 5.61 11.61 8.10
N MET A 78 4.71 12.48 8.55
CA MET A 78 4.14 13.54 7.70
C MET A 78 3.94 14.85 8.47
N THR A 79 4.08 15.96 7.76
CA THR A 79 3.69 17.29 8.25
C THR A 79 2.19 17.52 8.01
N VAL A 80 1.47 18.05 8.99
CA VAL A 80 0.05 18.42 8.83
C VAL A 80 -0.09 19.44 7.68
N GLY A 81 -1.04 19.19 6.78
CA GLY A 81 -1.27 19.96 5.56
C GLY A 81 -0.46 19.50 4.35
N GLU A 82 0.52 18.63 4.52
CA GLU A 82 1.27 18.02 3.41
C GLU A 82 0.46 16.93 2.70
N SER A 83 0.51 16.92 1.37
CA SER A 83 -0.05 15.84 0.55
C SER A 83 0.89 14.64 0.48
N PHE A 84 0.34 13.44 0.58
CA PHE A 84 1.03 12.18 0.39
C PHE A 84 0.09 11.15 -0.25
N TRP A 85 0.68 10.10 -0.82
CA TRP A 85 -0.07 8.94 -1.30
C TRP A 85 0.00 7.81 -0.29
N THR A 86 -1.05 6.99 -0.26
CA THR A 86 -1.07 5.72 0.46
C THR A 86 -1.88 4.69 -0.30
N LEU A 87 -1.59 3.40 -0.10
CA LEU A 87 -2.41 2.31 -0.60
C LEU A 87 -3.60 2.08 0.34
N PHE A 88 -4.80 2.26 -0.17
CA PHE A 88 -6.02 1.79 0.45
C PHE A 88 -6.25 0.33 0.06
N THR A 89 -6.39 -0.51 1.08
CA THR A 89 -6.80 -1.90 0.97
C THR A 89 -8.07 -2.08 1.82
N PRO A 90 -9.16 -2.63 1.26
CA PRO A 90 -10.36 -2.92 2.04
C PRO A 90 -10.10 -3.83 3.25
N ALA A 91 -11.00 -3.75 4.22
CA ALA A 91 -10.82 -4.37 5.54
C ALA A 91 -10.35 -5.83 5.52
N LEU A 92 -10.97 -6.71 4.71
CA LEU A 92 -10.69 -8.14 4.79
C LEU A 92 -9.29 -8.49 4.26
N SER A 93 -8.88 -7.90 3.15
CA SER A 93 -7.55 -8.04 2.56
C SER A 93 -6.49 -7.33 3.36
N HIS A 94 -6.83 -6.23 4.02
CA HIS A 94 -5.90 -5.57 4.92
C HIS A 94 -5.59 -6.44 6.15
N PHE A 95 -6.51 -7.31 6.59
CA PHE A 95 -6.25 -8.29 7.66
C PHE A 95 -5.61 -9.59 7.18
N ASN A 96 -6.05 -10.14 6.05
CA ASN A 96 -5.73 -11.51 5.63
C ASN A 96 -5.02 -11.62 4.27
N GLY A 97 -4.70 -10.49 3.64
CA GLY A 97 -4.13 -10.43 2.30
C GLY A 97 -5.16 -10.61 1.18
N TRP A 98 -4.83 -10.12 -0.02
CA TRP A 98 -5.63 -10.33 -1.22
C TRP A 98 -5.67 -11.79 -1.66
N ASP A 99 -4.74 -12.64 -1.24
CA ASP A 99 -4.78 -14.09 -1.46
C ASP A 99 -5.97 -14.75 -0.74
N SER A 100 -6.42 -14.18 0.38
CA SER A 100 -7.63 -14.63 1.09
C SER A 100 -8.92 -13.98 0.60
N HIS A 101 -8.86 -12.71 0.14
CA HIS A 101 -10.01 -11.91 -0.30
C HIS A 101 -9.74 -11.22 -1.65
N PRO A 102 -9.51 -11.99 -2.72
CA PRO A 102 -9.02 -11.44 -3.97
C PRO A 102 -10.01 -10.53 -4.69
N GLU A 103 -11.31 -10.65 -4.40
CA GLU A 103 -12.34 -9.75 -4.90
C GLU A 103 -12.11 -8.27 -4.50
N GLU A 104 -11.36 -8.02 -3.43
CA GLU A 104 -11.06 -6.67 -2.94
C GLU A 104 -9.87 -6.01 -3.67
N ILE A 105 -9.15 -6.73 -4.53
CA ILE A 105 -8.14 -6.15 -5.44
C ILE A 105 -8.77 -5.03 -6.28
N GLU A 106 -9.94 -5.28 -6.84
CA GLU A 106 -10.66 -4.34 -7.71
C GLU A 106 -11.18 -3.10 -6.96
N ALA A 107 -11.32 -3.20 -5.63
CA ALA A 107 -11.74 -2.11 -4.75
C ALA A 107 -10.57 -1.40 -4.04
N SER A 108 -9.34 -1.90 -4.23
CA SER A 108 -8.13 -1.30 -3.68
C SER A 108 -7.67 -0.13 -4.54
N ALA A 109 -7.03 0.86 -3.92
CA ALA A 109 -6.75 2.13 -4.57
C ALA A 109 -5.51 2.82 -4.03
N PHE A 110 -4.78 3.53 -4.89
CA PHE A 110 -3.91 4.59 -4.40
C PHE A 110 -4.74 5.81 -4.06
N VAL A 111 -4.51 6.36 -2.86
CA VAL A 111 -5.23 7.53 -2.35
C VAL A 111 -4.25 8.64 -2.05
N ARG A 112 -4.41 9.77 -2.73
CA ARG A 112 -3.70 11.01 -2.41
C ARG A 112 -4.53 11.77 -1.39
N CYS A 113 -3.91 12.12 -0.28
CA CYS A 113 -4.58 12.82 0.80
C CYS A 113 -3.61 13.72 1.55
N LYS A 114 -4.16 14.58 2.41
CA LYS A 114 -3.40 15.39 3.35
C LYS A 114 -4.02 15.30 4.73
N VAL A 115 -3.19 15.34 5.77
CA VAL A 115 -3.68 15.44 7.14
C VAL A 115 -4.20 16.87 7.36
N GLU A 116 -5.48 17.02 7.67
CA GLU A 116 -6.05 18.33 8.06
C GLU A 116 -5.90 18.58 9.56
N ARG A 117 -6.03 17.53 10.38
CA ARG A 117 -6.06 17.64 11.85
C ARG A 117 -5.66 16.34 12.54
N VAL A 118 -4.94 16.46 13.66
CA VAL A 118 -4.74 15.38 14.63
C VAL A 118 -5.88 15.41 15.66
N LEU A 119 -6.56 14.27 15.84
CA LEU A 119 -7.69 14.13 16.77
C LEU A 119 -7.24 13.61 18.14
N ASP A 120 -6.37 12.60 18.13
CA ASP A 120 -5.74 12.05 19.33
C ASP A 120 -4.38 11.42 18.95
N ARG A 121 -3.43 11.37 19.89
CA ARG A 121 -2.10 10.77 19.64
C ARG A 121 -1.42 10.25 20.90
N ASN A 122 -0.67 9.17 20.73
CA ASN A 122 0.29 8.65 21.71
C ASN A 122 1.66 8.44 21.02
N GLY A 123 2.59 7.74 21.69
CA GLY A 123 3.93 7.51 21.16
C GLY A 123 4.01 6.55 19.96
N GLN A 124 2.92 5.86 19.61
CA GLN A 124 2.92 4.81 18.58
C GLN A 124 1.84 4.98 17.51
N ARG A 125 0.75 5.70 17.83
CA ARG A 125 -0.45 5.80 16.99
C ARG A 125 -1.05 7.19 17.10
N ALA A 126 -1.78 7.60 16.07
CA ALA A 126 -2.60 8.79 16.09
C ALA A 126 -3.89 8.60 15.29
N TRP A 127 -5.00 9.10 15.83
CA TRP A 127 -6.20 9.32 15.04
C TRP A 127 -6.07 10.66 14.32
N VAL A 128 -6.23 10.65 13.01
CA VAL A 128 -6.11 11.84 12.17
C VAL A 128 -7.29 11.97 11.23
N GLU A 129 -7.67 13.20 10.94
CA GLU A 129 -8.62 13.54 9.90
C GLU A 129 -7.87 13.92 8.62
N LEU A 130 -8.19 13.22 7.55
CA LEU A 130 -7.65 13.43 6.21
C LEU A 130 -8.65 14.17 5.34
N TYR A 131 -8.12 14.97 4.41
CA TYR A 131 -8.84 15.38 3.21
C TYR A 131 -8.34 14.58 2.02
N ILE A 132 -9.26 13.98 1.27
CA ILE A 132 -8.96 13.14 0.13
C ILE A 132 -8.88 14.00 -1.13
N GLU A 133 -7.71 14.02 -1.77
CA GLU A 133 -7.45 14.84 -2.95
C GLU A 133 -7.74 14.07 -4.24
N GLU A 134 -7.27 12.82 -4.30
CA GLU A 134 -7.32 11.98 -5.50
C GLU A 134 -7.43 10.51 -5.09
N VAL A 135 -8.13 9.71 -5.90
CA VAL A 135 -8.29 8.27 -5.69
C VAL A 135 -8.15 7.60 -7.05
N THR A 136 -7.25 6.62 -7.11
CA THR A 136 -6.93 5.86 -8.32
C THR A 136 -7.07 4.38 -8.01
N LEU A 137 -8.12 3.74 -8.52
CA LEU A 137 -8.32 2.30 -8.34
C LEU A 137 -7.20 1.52 -9.03
N LEU A 138 -6.74 0.43 -8.41
CA LEU A 138 -5.72 -0.43 -9.02
C LEU A 138 -6.19 -0.99 -10.36
N SER A 139 -7.48 -1.30 -10.46
CA SER A 139 -8.13 -1.79 -11.67
C SER A 139 -8.14 -0.79 -12.84
N GLU A 140 -7.99 0.50 -12.56
CA GLU A 140 -8.02 1.57 -13.55
C GLU A 140 -6.60 2.02 -13.98
N LEU A 141 -5.56 1.66 -13.20
CA LEU A 141 -4.18 2.10 -13.44
C LEU A 141 -3.70 1.84 -14.88
N CYS A 142 -3.87 0.62 -15.39
CA CYS A 142 -3.45 0.28 -16.76
C CYS A 142 -4.17 1.10 -17.84
N ALA A 143 -5.33 1.69 -17.55
CA ALA A 143 -6.09 2.49 -18.50
C ALA A 143 -5.65 3.97 -18.50
N ILE A 144 -5.20 4.49 -17.35
CA ILE A 144 -4.84 5.90 -17.19
C ILE A 144 -3.33 6.14 -17.25
N VAL A 145 -2.53 5.14 -16.91
CA VAL A 145 -1.07 5.19 -16.93
C VAL A 145 -0.54 4.60 -18.24
N PRO A 146 0.29 5.33 -19.00
CA PRO A 146 0.91 4.79 -20.21
C PRO A 146 1.79 3.58 -19.91
N PRO A 147 1.76 2.53 -20.74
CA PRO A 147 2.61 1.36 -20.53
C PRO A 147 4.09 1.72 -20.70
N ARG A 148 4.93 1.21 -19.80
CA ARG A 148 6.40 1.31 -19.86
C ARG A 148 7.05 -0.06 -19.89
N ASP A 149 8.34 -0.10 -20.19
CA ASP A 149 9.14 -1.32 -20.12
C ASP A 149 9.31 -1.76 -18.66
N GLY A 150 8.99 -3.02 -18.38
CA GLY A 150 9.11 -3.64 -17.06
C GLY A 150 10.23 -4.67 -16.96
N SER A 151 11.20 -4.65 -17.88
CA SER A 151 12.36 -5.54 -17.87
C SER A 151 13.09 -5.49 -16.51
N GLY A 152 13.40 -6.66 -15.95
CA GLY A 152 14.05 -6.84 -14.65
C GLY A 152 13.11 -6.89 -13.45
N TYR A 153 11.85 -6.45 -13.57
CA TYR A 153 10.92 -6.46 -12.44
C TYR A 153 10.42 -7.86 -12.08
N ALA A 154 10.28 -8.77 -13.04
CA ALA A 154 9.93 -10.15 -12.72
C ALA A 154 11.03 -10.84 -11.90
N GLU A 155 12.30 -10.55 -12.19
CA GLU A 155 13.42 -11.01 -11.36
C GLU A 155 13.39 -10.36 -9.97
N HIS A 156 13.12 -9.05 -9.89
CA HIS A 156 13.00 -8.33 -8.63
C HIS A 156 11.91 -8.90 -7.72
N LEU A 157 10.74 -9.26 -8.25
CA LEU A 157 9.67 -9.93 -7.49
C LEU A 157 10.10 -11.31 -6.96
N GLY A 158 11.10 -11.93 -7.58
CA GLY A 158 11.72 -13.18 -7.16
C GLY A 158 13.01 -13.02 -6.34
N LEU A 159 13.29 -11.82 -5.80
CA LEU A 159 14.57 -11.51 -5.14
C LEU A 159 14.86 -12.37 -3.91
N TYR A 160 13.82 -12.79 -3.18
CA TYR A 160 13.97 -13.60 -1.96
C TYR A 160 13.65 -15.07 -2.21
N ARG A 161 14.05 -15.93 -1.27
CA ARG A 161 13.89 -17.37 -1.43
C ARG A 161 12.42 -17.75 -1.34
N ASN A 162 11.99 -18.64 -2.25
CA ASN A 162 10.64 -19.17 -2.35
C ASN A 162 9.59 -18.09 -2.62
N PRO A 163 9.64 -17.38 -3.76
CA PRO A 163 8.56 -16.50 -4.14
C PRO A 163 7.27 -17.32 -4.23
N HIS A 164 6.19 -16.77 -3.72
CA HIS A 164 4.87 -17.34 -3.76
C HIS A 164 4.04 -16.62 -4.80
N ILE A 165 3.14 -17.35 -5.45
CA ILE A 165 2.20 -16.77 -6.38
C ILE A 165 0.79 -17.28 -6.12
N PHE A 166 -0.15 -16.35 -6.18
CA PHE A 166 -1.58 -16.61 -6.15
C PHE A 166 -2.22 -15.99 -7.39
N GLN A 167 -3.18 -16.70 -8.00
CA GLN A 167 -3.90 -16.21 -9.18
C GLN A 167 -5.40 -16.13 -8.89
N TRP A 168 -5.99 -14.98 -9.21
CA TRP A 168 -7.43 -14.79 -9.24
C TRP A 168 -7.84 -14.06 -10.52
N GLN A 169 -8.63 -14.73 -11.36
CA GLN A 169 -8.99 -14.23 -12.68
C GLN A 169 -7.74 -13.87 -13.52
N ASP A 170 -7.63 -12.62 -13.96
CA ASP A 170 -6.49 -12.04 -14.67
C ASP A 170 -5.43 -11.44 -13.76
N TRP A 171 -5.61 -11.49 -12.44
CA TRP A 171 -4.66 -10.99 -11.45
C TRP A 171 -3.74 -12.08 -10.93
N PHE A 172 -2.48 -11.72 -10.74
CA PHE A 172 -1.43 -12.52 -10.12
C PHE A 172 -0.82 -11.70 -8.98
N LEU A 173 -0.96 -12.20 -7.76
CA LEU A 173 -0.25 -11.68 -6.61
C LEU A 173 1.03 -12.49 -6.42
N VAL A 174 2.17 -11.82 -6.47
CA VAL A 174 3.48 -12.40 -6.19
C VAL A 174 3.97 -11.83 -4.85
N THR A 175 4.44 -12.69 -3.95
CA THR A 175 5.04 -12.27 -2.68
C THR A 175 6.34 -13.00 -2.46
N SER A 176 7.37 -12.28 -2.02
CA SER A 176 8.69 -12.84 -1.80
C SER A 176 9.31 -12.13 -0.60
N SER A 177 9.70 -12.88 0.42
CA SER A 177 10.25 -12.29 1.65
C SER A 177 11.39 -13.11 2.23
N ALA A 178 12.22 -12.45 3.04
CA ALA A 178 13.19 -13.10 3.91
C ALA A 178 12.60 -13.23 5.31
N GLU A 179 12.05 -14.41 5.62
CA GLU A 179 11.48 -14.75 6.94
C GLU A 179 10.38 -13.77 7.43
N GLY A 180 9.76 -13.02 6.52
CA GLY A 180 8.73 -12.03 6.82
C GLY A 180 9.24 -10.65 7.25
N ASP A 181 10.52 -10.52 7.57
CA ASP A 181 11.12 -9.28 8.11
C ASP A 181 11.26 -8.17 7.06
N LEU A 182 11.58 -8.57 5.84
CA LEU A 182 11.70 -7.68 4.68
C LEU A 182 11.35 -8.46 3.42
N GLY A 183 10.77 -7.76 2.46
CA GLY A 183 10.26 -8.42 1.26
C GLY A 183 9.76 -7.46 0.21
N VAL A 184 9.29 -8.08 -0.87
CA VAL A 184 8.64 -7.44 -1.99
C VAL A 184 7.35 -8.19 -2.31
N TRP A 185 6.33 -7.45 -2.70
CA TRP A 185 5.11 -8.00 -3.27
C TRP A 185 4.80 -7.29 -4.59
N GLY A 186 4.11 -7.96 -5.50
CA GLY A 186 3.73 -7.41 -6.80
C GLY A 186 2.36 -7.91 -7.23
N LEU A 187 1.56 -6.99 -7.76
CA LEU A 187 0.27 -7.30 -8.35
C LEU A 187 0.34 -7.11 -9.86
N VAL A 188 0.24 -8.23 -10.58
CA VAL A 188 0.35 -8.28 -12.04
C VAL A 188 -1.01 -8.60 -12.64
N ARG A 189 -1.43 -7.84 -13.64
CA ARG A 189 -2.67 -8.06 -14.39
C ARG A 189 -2.37 -8.54 -15.80
N LYS A 190 -3.00 -9.64 -16.22
CA LYS A 190 -2.90 -10.15 -17.59
C LYS A 190 -4.00 -9.54 -18.47
N THR A 191 -3.63 -8.60 -19.33
CA THR A 191 -4.57 -7.90 -20.22
C THR A 191 -4.08 -7.96 -21.67
N ALA A 192 -4.98 -8.31 -22.60
CA ALA A 192 -4.65 -8.43 -24.03
C ALA A 192 -3.41 -9.31 -24.32
N GLY A 193 -3.22 -10.38 -23.54
CA GLY A 193 -2.10 -11.32 -23.69
C GLY A 193 -0.77 -10.85 -23.10
N ARG A 194 -0.71 -9.68 -22.46
CA ARG A 194 0.50 -9.15 -21.81
C ARG A 194 0.34 -9.12 -20.30
N TYR A 195 1.45 -9.23 -19.59
CA TYR A 195 1.51 -9.12 -18.12
C TYR A 195 1.91 -7.70 -17.75
N HIS A 196 1.04 -7.02 -17.00
CA HIS A 196 1.22 -5.65 -16.55
C HIS A 196 1.45 -5.65 -15.05
N LEU A 197 2.63 -5.26 -14.58
CA LEU A 197 2.85 -4.96 -13.16
C LEU A 197 2.14 -3.63 -12.86
N VAL A 198 1.05 -3.73 -12.10
CA VAL A 198 0.14 -2.63 -11.78
C VAL A 198 0.59 -1.92 -10.51
N THR A 199 0.95 -2.71 -9.51
CA THR A 199 1.50 -2.18 -8.26
C THR A 199 2.52 -3.14 -7.69
N MET A 200 3.48 -2.60 -6.97
CA MET A 200 4.50 -3.33 -6.23
C MET A 200 4.66 -2.68 -4.87
N GLY A 201 5.06 -3.43 -3.86
CA GLY A 201 5.47 -2.86 -2.58
C GLY A 201 6.73 -3.48 -2.04
N ASP A 202 7.49 -2.66 -1.32
CA ASP A 202 8.67 -3.06 -0.58
C ASP A 202 8.42 -2.80 0.90
N TRP A 203 8.82 -3.73 1.76
CA TRP A 203 8.84 -3.49 3.20
C TRP A 203 10.16 -3.93 3.82
N ASP A 204 10.54 -3.20 4.87
CA ASP A 204 11.59 -3.58 5.81
C ASP A 204 11.28 -3.02 7.20
N PHE A 205 12.21 -3.15 8.15
CA PHE A 205 12.04 -2.64 9.52
C PHE A 205 11.81 -1.13 9.62
N HIS A 206 12.06 -0.37 8.55
CA HIS A 206 12.09 1.08 8.49
C HIS A 206 11.23 1.69 7.37
N LEU A 207 10.58 0.89 6.54
CA LEU A 207 9.68 1.37 5.50
C LEU A 207 8.61 0.35 5.15
N ASP A 208 7.48 0.87 4.69
CA ASP A 208 6.42 0.09 4.07
C ASP A 208 5.82 0.97 2.97
N MET A 209 6.12 0.62 1.71
CA MET A 209 5.90 1.47 0.53
C MET A 209 5.20 0.68 -0.56
N ALA A 210 4.29 1.34 -1.27
CA ALA A 210 3.65 0.84 -2.47
C ALA A 210 3.89 1.80 -3.66
N TYR A 211 4.07 1.23 -4.84
CA TYR A 211 4.35 1.95 -6.08
C TYR A 211 3.33 1.52 -7.15
N GLY A 212 2.62 2.49 -7.72
CA GLY A 212 1.57 2.27 -8.72
C GLY A 212 2.01 2.72 -10.11
N GLY A 213 1.74 1.89 -11.12
CA GLY A 213 2.19 2.15 -12.49
C GLY A 213 1.61 1.19 -13.51
N ASN A 214 2.27 1.08 -14.66
CA ASN A 214 1.88 0.18 -15.74
C ASN A 214 3.12 -0.36 -16.48
N LEU A 215 3.84 -1.27 -15.85
CA LEU A 215 5.05 -1.86 -16.43
C LEU A 215 4.72 -3.16 -17.15
N ILE A 216 5.10 -3.27 -18.43
CA ILE A 216 4.93 -4.50 -19.20
C ILE A 216 6.09 -5.44 -18.89
N LEU A 217 5.79 -6.55 -18.22
CA LEU A 217 6.79 -7.57 -17.93
C LEU A 217 7.10 -8.37 -19.21
N PRO A 218 8.38 -8.55 -19.57
CA PRO A 218 8.75 -9.44 -20.67
C PRO A 218 8.30 -10.88 -20.38
N GLU A 219 7.62 -11.50 -21.34
CA GLU A 219 7.10 -12.86 -21.19
C GLU A 219 8.17 -13.89 -20.80
N PRO A 220 9.40 -13.88 -21.37
CA PRO A 220 10.44 -14.83 -20.93
C PRO A 220 10.84 -14.66 -19.47
N GLU A 221 10.91 -13.42 -18.97
CA GLU A 221 11.27 -13.15 -17.56
C GLU A 221 10.14 -13.56 -16.62
N TRP A 222 8.90 -13.28 -17.03
CA TRP A 222 7.72 -13.69 -16.28
C TRP A 222 7.60 -15.22 -16.19
N ASP A 223 7.77 -15.93 -17.30
CA ASP A 223 7.73 -17.40 -17.33
C ASP A 223 8.85 -18.02 -16.49
N GLU A 224 10.06 -17.43 -16.51
CA GLU A 224 11.15 -17.86 -15.64
C GLU A 224 10.80 -17.66 -14.17
N MET A 225 10.25 -16.50 -13.79
CA MET A 225 9.80 -16.24 -12.43
C MET A 225 8.72 -17.25 -11.99
N LEU A 226 7.70 -17.48 -12.82
CA LEU A 226 6.65 -18.47 -12.55
C LEU A 226 7.20 -19.88 -12.30
N SER A 227 8.27 -20.26 -12.98
CA SER A 227 8.92 -21.58 -12.81
C SER A 227 9.59 -21.76 -11.45
N LYS A 228 9.93 -20.65 -10.78
CA LYS A 228 10.56 -20.62 -9.45
C LYS A 228 9.54 -20.45 -8.32
N CYS A 229 8.30 -20.07 -8.64
CA CYS A 229 7.27 -19.77 -7.65
C CYS A 229 6.59 -21.03 -7.09
N THR A 230 6.22 -20.95 -5.81
CA THR A 230 5.27 -21.88 -5.19
C THR A 230 3.85 -21.33 -5.35
N TRP A 231 2.93 -22.14 -5.86
CA TRP A 231 1.55 -21.72 -6.12
C TRP A 231 0.64 -21.94 -4.90
N TYR A 232 -0.11 -20.91 -4.51
CA TYR A 232 -1.25 -21.01 -3.61
C TYR A 232 -2.54 -21.18 -4.41
N GLY A 233 -3.50 -21.92 -3.84
CA GLY A 233 -4.81 -22.19 -4.44
C GLY A 233 -5.92 -22.12 -3.42
#